data_AF-A0A3R7X6J9-F1
#
_entry.id   AF-A0A3R7X6J9-F1
#
_cell.length_a   1.000
_cell.length_b   1.000
_cell.length_c   1.000
_cell.angle_alpha   90.00
_cell.angle_beta   90.00
_cell.angle_gamma   90.00
#
_symmetry.space_group_name_H-M   'P 1'
#
loop_
_entity.id
_entity.type
_entity.pdbx_description
1 polymer ?
#
loop_
_entity_poly.entity_id
_entity_poly.type
_entity_poly.pdbx_seq_one_letter_code
_entity_poly.pdbx_strand_id
1 'polypeptide(L)'
;MSSVQKNTLRVAAILWLLWGLVHVLAGVMVLMNDATGGLQAVADGVNPAALAADYHGAVKGVLNQHGWNLGWFGVATIIGAAMIWRQNRTAIWVTSMVGGLADIGYLLFLDFAGYVNFVPGTVMTFISGAAVLLSFWVWFSTRSQGKVA
;
A
#
# COMPACT_ATOMS: atom_id res chain seq x y z
N MET A 1 -23.12 -9.08 12.82
CA MET A 1 -22.08 -9.44 11.83
C MET A 1 -21.91 -10.96 11.81
N SER A 2 -22.07 -11.60 10.65
CA SER A 2 -22.01 -13.06 10.48
C SER A 2 -20.58 -13.61 10.56
N SER A 3 -20.43 -14.94 10.68
CA SER A 3 -19.12 -15.61 10.63
C SER A 3 -18.38 -15.33 9.32
N VAL A 4 -19.10 -15.34 8.20
CA VAL A 4 -18.57 -14.99 6.87
C VAL A 4 -17.98 -13.59 6.89
N GLN A 5 -18.73 -12.58 7.35
CA GLN A 5 -18.24 -11.19 7.42
C GLN A 5 -17.01 -11.05 8.32
N LYS A 6 -16.98 -11.76 9.47
CA LYS A 6 -15.81 -11.78 10.36
C LYS A 6 -14.58 -12.37 9.68
N ASN A 7 -14.74 -13.50 8.98
CA ASN A 7 -13.66 -14.15 8.27
C ASN A 7 -13.16 -13.29 7.10
N THR A 8 -14.06 -12.62 6.38
CA THR A 8 -13.70 -11.66 5.32
C THR A 8 -12.84 -10.51 5.85
N LEU A 9 -13.17 -9.93 7.01
CA LEU A 9 -12.33 -8.90 7.61
C LEU A 9 -10.96 -9.43 8.05
N ARG A 10 -10.85 -10.70 8.48
CA ARG A 10 -9.56 -11.32 8.78
C ARG A 10 -8.70 -11.48 7.52
N VAL A 11 -9.31 -11.93 6.42
CA VAL A 11 -8.62 -11.99 5.12
C VAL A 11 -8.16 -10.60 4.69
N ALA A 12 -9.04 -9.60 4.73
CA ALA A 12 -8.70 -8.22 4.38
C ALA A 12 -7.58 -7.65 5.28
N ALA A 13 -7.60 -7.96 6.58
CA ALA A 13 -6.53 -7.59 7.50
C ALA A 13 -5.18 -8.23 7.13
N ILE A 14 -5.16 -9.50 6.71
CA ILE A 14 -3.91 -10.14 6.24
C ILE A 14 -3.40 -9.45 4.97
N LEU A 15 -4.29 -9.11 4.03
CA LEU A 15 -3.92 -8.39 2.83
C LEU A 15 -3.31 -7.02 3.14
N TRP A 16 -3.92 -6.25 4.06
CA TRP A 16 -3.37 -4.97 4.51
C TRP A 16 -2.04 -5.12 5.25
N LEU A 17 -1.87 -6.17 6.05
CA LEU A 17 -0.61 -6.48 6.71
C LEU A 17 0.50 -6.76 5.70
N LEU A 18 0.23 -7.61 4.71
CA LEU A 18 1.20 -7.96 3.66
C LEU A 18 1.60 -6.73 2.84
N TRP A 19 0.62 -5.94 2.40
CA TRP A 19 0.86 -4.69 1.69
C TRP A 19 1.72 -3.74 2.54
N GLY A 20 1.37 -3.59 3.82
CA GLY A 20 2.07 -2.68 4.72
C GLY A 20 3.53 -3.08 4.98
N LEU A 21 3.80 -4.38 5.13
CA LEU A 21 5.17 -4.89 5.30
C LEU A 21 6.04 -4.62 4.07
N VAL A 22 5.50 -4.85 2.87
CA VAL A 22 6.22 -4.57 1.61
C VAL A 22 6.51 -3.07 1.47
N HIS A 23 5.57 -2.20 1.85
CA HIS A 23 5.74 -0.75 1.77
C HIS A 23 6.70 -0.17 2.80
N VAL A 24 6.75 -0.75 4.01
CA VAL A 24 7.82 -0.43 4.97
C VAL A 24 9.18 -0.82 4.39
N LEU A 25 9.30 -2.01 3.81
CA LEU A 25 10.55 -2.45 3.17
C LEU A 25 10.95 -1.52 2.01
N ALA A 26 10.01 -1.21 1.11
CA ALA A 26 10.25 -0.28 0.00
C ALA A 26 10.70 1.10 0.48
N GLY A 27 10.04 1.64 1.51
CA GLY A 27 10.44 2.91 2.12
C GLY A 27 11.87 2.88 2.66
N VAL A 28 12.24 1.81 3.37
CA VAL A 28 13.62 1.61 3.86
C VAL A 28 14.62 1.50 2.71
N MET A 29 14.30 0.73 1.66
CA MET A 29 15.18 0.60 0.50
C MET A 29 15.43 1.95 -0.18
N VAL A 30 14.40 2.77 -0.37
CA VAL A 30 14.56 4.11 -0.95
C VAL A 30 15.42 5.02 -0.07
N LEU A 31 15.21 5.00 1.26
CA LEU A 31 15.94 5.84 2.20
C LEU A 31 17.43 5.46 2.36
N MET A 32 17.77 4.18 2.20
CA MET A 32 19.13 3.68 2.41
C MET A 32 20.01 3.72 1.16
N ASN A 33 19.43 3.96 -0.02
CA ASN A 33 20.17 4.01 -1.28
C ASN A 33 20.51 5.46 -1.71
N ASP A 34 21.36 5.58 -2.73
CA ASP A 34 21.56 6.82 -3.46
C ASP A 34 20.39 7.09 -4.43
N ALA A 35 20.47 8.15 -5.23
CA ALA A 35 19.35 8.52 -6.10
C ALA A 35 19.05 7.46 -7.18
N THR A 36 20.08 6.87 -7.79
CA THR A 36 19.91 5.80 -8.79
C THR A 36 19.32 4.55 -8.13
N GLY A 37 19.86 4.11 -6.99
CA GLY A 37 19.34 2.94 -6.27
C GLY A 37 17.92 3.17 -5.73
N GLY A 38 17.61 4.39 -5.27
CA GLY A 38 16.27 4.76 -4.82
C GLY A 38 15.24 4.78 -5.94
N LEU A 39 15.61 5.27 -7.14
CA LEU A 39 14.77 5.17 -8.33
C LEU A 39 14.57 3.71 -8.74
N GLN A 40 15.63 2.90 -8.74
CA GLN A 40 15.54 1.47 -9.07
C GLN A 40 14.66 0.70 -8.07
N ALA A 41 14.65 1.08 -6.79
CA ALA A 41 13.80 0.45 -5.78
C ALA A 41 12.30 0.68 -6.02
N VAL A 42 11.93 1.71 -6.80
CA VAL A 42 10.53 2.04 -7.14
C VAL A 42 10.18 1.62 -8.57
N ALA A 43 11.07 1.86 -9.53
CA ALA A 43 10.91 1.56 -10.96
C ALA A 43 11.78 0.35 -11.34
N ASP A 44 11.55 -0.78 -10.67
CA ASP A 44 12.40 -1.96 -10.72
C ASP A 44 12.37 -2.71 -12.07
N GLY A 45 11.41 -2.39 -12.93
CA GLY A 45 11.33 -2.89 -14.30
C GLY A 45 12.18 -2.11 -15.31
N VAL A 46 12.74 -0.97 -14.90
CA VAL A 46 13.62 -0.15 -15.75
C VAL A 46 15.06 -0.66 -15.65
N ASN A 47 15.79 -0.62 -16.76
CA ASN A 47 17.23 -0.94 -16.77
C ASN A 47 17.99 0.04 -15.86
N PRO A 48 18.76 -0.44 -14.86
CA PRO A 48 19.49 0.43 -13.93
C PRO A 48 20.44 1.41 -14.62
N ALA A 49 21.04 1.02 -15.75
CA ALA A 49 21.92 1.89 -16.52
C ALA A 49 21.19 3.10 -17.12
N ALA A 50 19.89 2.99 -17.37
CA ALA A 50 19.06 4.10 -17.85
C ALA A 50 18.68 5.09 -16.72
N LEU A 51 18.78 4.66 -15.46
CA LEU A 51 18.55 5.49 -14.26
C LEU A 51 19.86 6.00 -13.63
N ALA A 52 21.01 5.68 -14.22
CA ALA A 52 22.30 6.12 -13.73
C ALA A 52 22.58 7.54 -14.23
N ALA A 53 22.69 8.50 -13.31
CA ALA A 53 23.06 9.88 -13.61
C ALA A 53 23.72 10.55 -12.42
N ASP A 54 24.41 11.67 -12.67
CA ASP A 54 24.84 12.59 -11.61
C ASP A 54 23.67 13.48 -11.20
N TYR A 55 22.94 13.04 -10.18
CA TYR A 55 21.75 13.73 -9.71
C TYR A 55 22.09 14.86 -8.75
N HIS A 56 21.50 16.03 -8.97
CA HIS A 56 21.51 17.10 -7.97
C HIS A 56 20.94 16.58 -6.63
N GLY A 57 21.52 17.00 -5.50
CA GLY A 57 21.14 16.51 -4.16
C GLY A 57 19.65 16.67 -3.82
N ALA A 58 18.96 17.62 -4.46
CA ALA A 58 17.51 17.81 -4.34
C ALA A 58 16.71 16.58 -4.81
N VAL A 59 17.18 15.84 -5.83
CA VAL A 59 16.52 14.62 -6.33
C VAL A 59 16.52 13.55 -5.24
N LYS A 60 17.67 13.35 -4.57
CA LYS A 60 17.76 12.48 -3.39
C LYS A 60 16.83 12.95 -2.27
N GLY A 61 16.70 14.26 -2.06
CA GLY A 61 15.76 14.84 -1.11
C GLY A 61 14.30 14.44 -1.38
N VAL A 62 13.86 14.51 -2.64
CA VAL A 62 12.51 14.09 -3.07
C VAL A 62 12.34 12.57 -2.90
N LEU A 63 13.33 11.77 -3.27
CA LEU A 63 13.29 10.32 -3.07
C LEU A 63 13.20 9.95 -1.59
N ASN A 64 13.95 10.61 -0.72
CA ASN A 64 13.86 10.38 0.72
C ASN A 64 12.46 10.72 1.26
N GLN A 65 11.84 11.81 0.79
CA GLN A 65 10.47 12.14 1.16
C GLN A 65 9.48 11.07 0.66
N HIS A 66 9.66 10.55 -0.56
CA HIS A 66 8.87 9.45 -1.08
C HIS A 66 9.04 8.16 -0.26
N GLY A 67 10.28 7.77 0.05
CA GLY A 67 10.59 6.60 0.88
C GLY A 67 10.02 6.72 2.30
N TRP A 68 10.10 7.90 2.91
CA TRP A 68 9.43 8.19 4.18
C TRP A 68 7.92 7.98 4.08
N ASN A 69 7.29 8.47 3.00
CA ASN A 69 5.86 8.31 2.77
C ASN A 69 5.47 6.83 2.64
N LEU A 70 6.16 6.05 1.81
CA LEU A 70 5.95 4.61 1.70
C LEU A 70 6.05 3.91 3.07
N GLY A 71 7.07 4.28 3.85
CA GLY A 71 7.30 3.74 5.18
C GLY A 71 6.12 3.97 6.11
N TRP A 72 5.69 5.22 6.29
CA TRP A 72 4.59 5.51 7.22
C TRP A 72 3.23 5.03 6.70
N PHE A 73 3.00 5.01 5.38
CA PHE A 73 1.81 4.36 4.81
C PHE A 73 1.75 2.88 5.21
N GLY A 74 2.87 2.17 5.10
CA GLY A 74 2.96 0.77 5.49
C GLY A 74 2.71 0.57 6.99
N VAL A 75 3.29 1.40 7.85
CA VAL A 75 3.03 1.36 9.30
C VAL A 75 1.55 1.60 9.61
N ALA A 76 0.94 2.60 8.97
CA ALA A 76 -0.47 2.93 9.17
C ALA A 76 -1.38 1.76 8.76
N THR A 77 -1.08 1.07 7.66
CA THR A 77 -1.87 -0.09 7.21
C THR A 77 -1.66 -1.34 8.06
N ILE A 78 -0.47 -1.54 8.64
CA ILE A 78 -0.21 -2.60 9.63
C ILE A 78 -1.05 -2.39 10.90
N ILE A 79 -1.08 -1.16 11.43
CA ILE A 79 -1.91 -0.81 12.59
C ILE A 79 -3.40 -0.99 12.22
N GLY A 80 -3.78 -0.48 11.05
CA GLY A 80 -5.11 -0.63 10.47
C GLY A 80 -5.55 -2.09 10.37
N ALA A 81 -4.68 -2.98 9.89
CA ALA A 81 -4.90 -4.42 9.79
C ALA A 81 -5.23 -5.03 11.16
N ALA A 82 -4.45 -4.71 12.20
CA ALA A 82 -4.71 -5.19 13.57
C ALA A 82 -6.08 -4.73 14.09
N MET A 83 -6.49 -3.49 13.76
CA MET A 83 -7.79 -2.95 14.14
C MET A 83 -8.95 -3.56 13.32
N ILE A 84 -8.76 -3.78 12.03
CA ILE A 84 -9.73 -4.45 11.14
C ILE A 84 -9.94 -5.90 11.56
N TRP A 85 -8.88 -6.59 11.98
CA TRP A 85 -8.97 -7.94 12.56
C TRP A 85 -9.88 -7.98 13.78
N ARG A 86 -9.88 -6.89 14.57
CA ARG A 86 -10.76 -6.64 15.73
C ARG A 86 -12.09 -5.99 15.35
N GLN A 87 -12.44 -5.97 14.05
CA GLN A 87 -13.73 -5.52 13.52
C GLN A 87 -13.99 -4.02 13.68
N ASN A 88 -12.93 -3.21 13.82
CA ASN A 88 -13.05 -1.76 13.91
C ASN A 88 -13.46 -1.18 12.55
N ARG A 89 -14.64 -0.57 12.47
CA ARG A 89 -15.20 -0.02 11.22
C ARG A 89 -14.52 1.27 10.76
N THR A 90 -14.04 2.10 11.69
CA THR A 90 -13.31 3.32 11.35
C THR A 90 -11.96 2.97 10.71
N ALA A 91 -11.30 1.91 11.20
CA ALA A 91 -10.06 1.43 10.64
C ALA A 91 -10.20 0.99 9.17
N ILE A 92 -11.36 0.47 8.75
CA ILE A 92 -11.61 0.15 7.32
C ILE A 92 -11.40 1.39 6.44
N TRP A 93 -12.00 2.52 6.82
CA TRP A 93 -11.87 3.77 6.07
C TRP A 93 -10.44 4.29 6.07
N VAL A 94 -9.83 4.43 7.25
CA VAL A 94 -8.48 5.00 7.37
C VAL A 94 -7.47 4.16 6.59
N THR A 95 -7.48 2.84 6.77
CA THR A 95 -6.55 1.93 6.10
C THR A 95 -6.73 1.97 4.58
N SER A 96 -7.98 1.96 4.12
CA SER A 96 -8.28 1.97 2.68
C SER A 96 -7.98 3.31 2.03
N MET A 97 -8.13 4.43 2.74
CA MET A 97 -7.71 5.73 2.23
C MET A 97 -6.19 5.82 2.15
N VAL A 98 -5.46 5.41 3.20
CA VAL A 98 -3.99 5.50 3.18
C VAL A 98 -3.39 4.54 2.15
N GLY A 99 -3.67 3.24 2.27
CA GLY A 99 -3.09 2.24 1.37
C GLY A 99 -3.67 2.30 -0.04
N GLY A 100 -5.00 2.43 -0.16
CA GLY A 100 -5.67 2.44 -1.47
C GLY A 100 -5.36 3.69 -2.30
N LEU A 101 -5.29 4.88 -1.70
CA LEU A 101 -4.92 6.09 -2.45
C LEU A 101 -3.43 6.12 -2.79
N ALA A 102 -2.56 5.56 -1.94
CA ALA A 102 -1.15 5.38 -2.28
C ALA A 102 -0.98 4.52 -3.54
N ASP A 103 -1.69 3.38 -3.60
CA ASP A 103 -1.63 2.47 -4.75
C ASP A 103 -2.30 3.02 -6.01
N ILE A 104 -3.25 3.95 -5.91
CA ILE A 104 -3.78 4.62 -7.11
C ILE A 104 -2.68 5.41 -7.82
N GLY A 105 -1.84 6.14 -7.07
CA GLY A 105 -0.69 6.83 -7.65
C GLY A 105 0.30 5.85 -8.28
N TYR A 106 0.59 4.75 -7.58
CA TYR A 106 1.46 3.69 -8.09
C TYR A 106 0.90 3.06 -9.38
N LEU A 107 -0.37 2.68 -9.40
CA LEU A 107 -1.03 2.07 -10.55
C LEU A 107 -0.97 2.97 -11.78
N LEU A 108 -1.31 4.25 -11.62
CA LEU A 108 -1.39 5.18 -12.74
C LEU A 108 -0.02 5.53 -13.33
N PHE A 109 0.99 5.71 -12.49
CA PHE A 109 2.28 6.27 -12.92
C PHE A 109 3.41 5.24 -13.03
N LEU A 110 3.26 4.05 -12.44
CA LEU A 110 4.28 3.00 -12.44
C LEU A 110 3.80 1.74 -13.16
N ASP A 111 2.68 1.14 -12.73
CA ASP A 111 2.15 -0.09 -13.36
C ASP A 111 1.73 0.18 -14.82
N PHE A 112 0.81 1.12 -15.06
CA PHE A 112 0.33 1.41 -16.42
C PHE A 112 1.40 1.97 -17.36
N ALA A 113 2.42 2.61 -16.80
CA ALA A 113 3.56 3.10 -17.57
C ALA A 113 4.60 2.00 -17.89
N GLY A 114 4.46 0.81 -17.28
CA GLY A 114 5.34 -0.33 -17.53
C GLY A 114 6.74 -0.19 -16.92
N TYR A 115 6.87 0.55 -15.81
CA TYR A 115 8.17 0.81 -15.16
C TYR A 115 8.52 -0.18 -14.05
N VAL A 116 7.66 -1.16 -13.79
CA VAL A 116 7.78 -2.06 -12.64
C VAL A 116 7.63 -3.52 -13.06
N ASN A 117 8.26 -4.41 -12.30
CA ASN A 117 8.05 -5.85 -12.47
C ASN A 117 6.72 -6.27 -11.86
N PHE A 118 6.23 -7.44 -12.31
CA PHE A 118 4.99 -8.02 -11.77
C PHE A 118 5.08 -8.30 -10.27
N VAL A 119 6.23 -8.79 -9.79
CA VAL A 119 6.50 -9.06 -8.37
C VAL A 119 7.70 -8.22 -7.91
N PRO A 120 7.61 -7.48 -6.79
CA PRO A 120 6.44 -7.34 -5.92
C PRO A 120 5.37 -6.37 -6.46
N GLY A 121 5.69 -5.58 -7.49
CA GLY A 121 4.95 -4.40 -7.94
C GLY A 121 3.46 -4.61 -8.17
N THR A 122 3.07 -5.07 -9.36
CA THR A 122 1.65 -5.23 -9.75
C THR A 122 0.86 -6.12 -8.78
N VAL A 123 1.52 -7.09 -8.14
CA VAL A 123 0.89 -7.91 -7.10
C VAL A 123 0.40 -7.07 -5.91
N MET A 124 1.13 -6.05 -5.47
CA MET A 124 0.68 -5.19 -4.37
C MET A 124 -0.60 -4.42 -4.73
N THR A 125 -0.71 -3.94 -5.97
CA THR A 125 -1.93 -3.27 -6.48
C THR A 125 -3.15 -4.20 -6.39
N PHE A 126 -2.99 -5.48 -6.74
CA PHE A 126 -4.08 -6.45 -6.57
C PHE A 126 -4.39 -6.76 -5.11
N ILE A 127 -3.37 -6.86 -4.26
CA ILE A 127 -3.54 -7.09 -2.82
C ILE A 127 -4.32 -5.94 -2.18
N SER A 128 -3.95 -4.69 -2.43
CA SER A 128 -4.65 -3.53 -1.87
C SER A 128 -6.06 -3.40 -2.44
N GLY A 129 -6.23 -3.58 -3.76
CA GLY A 129 -7.55 -3.57 -4.41
C GLY A 129 -8.50 -4.61 -3.81
N ALA A 130 -8.03 -5.85 -3.63
CA ALA A 130 -8.80 -6.89 -2.96
C ALA A 130 -9.10 -6.54 -1.49
N ALA A 131 -8.12 -6.00 -0.75
CA ALA A 131 -8.32 -5.59 0.63
C ALA A 131 -9.38 -4.50 0.78
N VAL A 132 -9.38 -3.50 -0.12
CA VAL A 132 -10.40 -2.45 -0.21
C VAL A 132 -11.76 -3.07 -0.49
N LEU A 133 -11.90 -3.86 -1.56
CA LEU A 133 -13.18 -4.45 -1.96
C LEU A 133 -13.80 -5.31 -0.86
N LEU A 134 -13.01 -6.18 -0.23
CA LEU A 134 -13.46 -7.06 0.85
C LEU A 134 -13.85 -6.25 2.10
N SER A 135 -13.04 -5.26 2.49
CA SER A 135 -13.32 -4.43 3.67
C SER A 135 -14.61 -3.62 3.49
N PHE A 136 -14.79 -3.00 2.31
CA PHE A 136 -15.96 -2.18 2.03
C PHE A 136 -17.22 -3.00 1.81
N TRP A 137 -17.13 -4.19 1.22
CA TRP A 137 -18.27 -5.11 1.15
C TRP A 137 -18.84 -5.37 2.56
N VAL A 138 -17.99 -5.73 3.52
CA VAL A 138 -18.43 -5.94 4.92
C VAL A 138 -19.00 -4.64 5.52
N TRP A 139 -18.36 -3.50 5.28
CA TRP A 139 -18.82 -2.21 5.79
C TRP A 139 -20.23 -1.88 5.27
N PHE A 140 -20.46 -1.97 3.96
CA PHE A 140 -21.76 -1.71 3.34
C PHE A 140 -22.84 -2.69 3.81
N SER A 141 -22.51 -3.98 3.94
CA SER A 141 -23.46 -4.99 4.41
C SER A 141 -23.83 -4.87 5.90
N THR A 142 -23.03 -4.17 6.70
CA THR A 142 -23.26 -4.02 8.16
C THR A 142 -23.74 -2.62 8.56
N ARG A 143 -23.80 -1.66 7.62
CA ARG A 143 -24.28 -0.29 7.89
C ARG A 143 -25.79 -0.22 8.13
N SER A 144 -26.61 -1.08 7.48
CA SER A 144 -28.07 -1.04 7.64
C SER A 144 -28.55 -1.62 8.97
N GLN A 145 -27.77 -2.52 9.57
CA GLN A 145 -28.10 -3.16 10.85
C GLN A 145 -28.02 -2.20 12.05
N GLY A 146 -27.40 -1.03 11.89
CA GLY A 146 -27.32 0.00 12.94
C GLY A 146 -28.47 1.01 12.94
N LYS A 147 -29.41 0.94 11.99
CA LYS A 147 -30.54 1.89 11.87
C LYS A 147 -31.86 1.38 12.50
N VAL A 148 -31.85 0.20 13.12
CA VAL A 148 -33.04 -0.45 13.70
C VAL A 148 -32.85 -0.72 15.20
N ALA A 149 -31.96 0.04 15.86
CA ALA A 149 -31.76 -0.01 17.30
C ALA A 149 -32.13 1.35 17.92
#